data_AF-C0HGF9-F1
#
_entry.id   AF-C0HGF9-F1
#
_cell.length_a   1.000
_cell.length_b   1.000
_cell.length_c   1.000
_cell.angle_alpha   90.00
_cell.angle_beta   90.00
_cell.angle_gamma   90.00
#
_symmetry.space_group_name_H-M   'P 1'
#
loop_
_entity.id
_entity.type
_entity.pdbx_description
1 polymer ?
#
loop_
_entity_poly.entity_id
_entity_poly.type
_entity_poly.pdbx_seq_one_letter_code
_entity_poly.pdbx_strand_id
1 'polypeptide(L)'
;MTLLLLNNIKPTDLFPEQNDHHLWQEVFDWDRFKYDDKMGQAFLDLQPVAAATKLRRALRLTAGETNLRKVNPDADNCLLSDSFVTYANGEVAIDARLRLREVESGELFVTIKWIEPDSANTGKQADH
;
A
#
# COMPACT_ATOMS: atom_id res chain seq x y z
N MET A 1 2.81 15.26 17.58
CA MET A 1 2.54 14.74 16.22
C MET A 1 3.12 13.34 16.12
N THR A 2 2.41 12.37 16.65
CA THR A 2 2.80 10.96 16.59
C THR A 2 1.99 10.33 15.47
N LEU A 3 2.65 10.03 14.36
CA LEU A 3 2.04 9.32 13.24
C LEU A 3 1.91 7.85 13.66
N LEU A 4 0.72 7.43 14.08
CA LEU A 4 0.39 6.01 14.22
C LEU A 4 0.19 5.44 12.81
N LEU A 5 1.30 5.09 12.16
CA LEU A 5 1.27 4.19 11.02
C LEU A 5 0.81 2.83 11.55
N LEU A 6 -0.43 2.45 11.24
CA LEU A 6 -0.92 1.10 11.44
C LEU A 6 -0.19 0.17 10.46
N ASN A 7 1.01 -0.25 10.88
CA ASN A 7 1.77 -1.27 10.20
C ASN A 7 1.09 -2.62 10.45
N ASN A 8 0.87 -3.39 9.38
CA ASN A 8 0.30 -4.75 9.36
C ASN A 8 -1.23 -4.89 9.47
N ILE A 9 -2.00 -4.12 8.69
CA ILE A 9 -3.40 -4.48 8.45
C ILE A 9 -3.49 -5.25 7.14
N LYS A 10 -3.97 -6.50 7.20
CA LYS A 10 -4.36 -7.22 5.99
C LYS A 10 -5.68 -6.61 5.52
N PRO A 11 -5.84 -6.27 4.23
CA PRO A 11 -7.08 -5.70 3.70
C PRO A 11 -8.34 -6.52 4.04
N THR A 12 -8.19 -7.83 4.25
CA THR A 12 -9.25 -8.76 4.63
C THR A 12 -9.74 -8.63 6.08
N ASP A 13 -8.98 -7.98 6.97
CA ASP A 13 -9.28 -7.98 8.41
C ASP A 13 -10.24 -6.85 8.81
N LEU A 14 -10.51 -5.88 7.93
CA LEU A 14 -11.37 -4.73 8.24
C LEU A 14 -12.73 -4.76 7.53
N PHE A 15 -12.85 -5.37 6.34
CA PHE A 15 -14.10 -5.37 5.56
C PHE A 15 -14.25 -6.67 4.76
N PRO A 16 -14.82 -7.74 5.35
CA PRO A 16 -14.84 -9.08 4.75
C PRO A 16 -15.79 -9.22 3.54
N GLU A 17 -16.59 -8.20 3.22
CA GLU A 17 -17.67 -8.29 2.21
C GLU A 17 -17.54 -7.30 1.05
N GLN A 18 -16.51 -6.45 1.04
CA GLN A 18 -16.29 -5.49 -0.05
C GLN A 18 -15.01 -5.86 -0.79
N ASN A 19 -15.11 -6.00 -2.12
CA ASN A 19 -13.96 -5.96 -3.03
C ASN A 19 -13.37 -4.54 -3.05
N ASP A 20 -13.11 -3.97 -1.88
CA ASP A 20 -12.45 -2.69 -1.75
C ASP A 20 -10.95 -2.96 -1.80
N HIS A 21 -10.34 -2.53 -2.90
CA HIS A 21 -8.90 -2.61 -3.10
C HIS A 21 -8.18 -1.39 -2.54
N HIS A 22 -8.91 -0.50 -1.86
CA HIS A 22 -8.34 0.66 -1.22
C HIS A 22 -7.73 0.32 0.14
N LEU A 23 -6.52 0.82 0.36
CA LEU A 23 -5.92 0.94 1.69
C LEU A 23 -6.34 2.27 2.29
N TRP A 24 -7.22 2.24 3.29
CA TRP A 24 -7.64 3.42 4.05
C TRP A 24 -6.64 3.77 5.15
N GLN A 25 -6.39 5.07 5.31
CA GLN A 25 -5.51 5.65 6.34
C GLN A 25 -6.24 6.82 7.00
N GLU A 26 -6.44 6.73 8.31
CA GLU A 26 -7.04 7.77 9.12
C GLU A 26 -5.99 8.33 10.08
N VAL A 27 -5.95 9.64 10.22
CA VAL A 27 -5.00 10.33 11.10
C VAL A 27 -5.75 10.87 12.31
N PHE A 28 -5.18 10.71 13.49
CA PHE A 28 -5.75 11.17 14.75
C PHE A 28 -4.70 11.94 15.55
N ASP A 29 -5.13 12.99 16.27
CA ASP A 29 -4.29 13.62 17.29
C ASP A 29 -4.38 12.79 18.57
N TRP A 30 -3.23 12.43 19.13
CA TRP A 30 -3.21 11.60 20.32
C TRP A 30 -3.28 12.45 21.59
N ASP A 31 -4.40 12.35 22.29
CA ASP A 31 -4.68 13.11 23.50
C ASP A 31 -4.61 12.24 24.76
N ARG A 32 -3.85 12.69 25.76
CA ARG A 32 -3.61 11.89 26.97
C ARG A 32 -4.81 11.77 27.90
N PHE A 33 -5.70 12.76 27.90
CA PHE A 33 -6.80 12.87 28.87
C PHE A 33 -8.17 13.14 28.22
N LYS A 34 -8.24 13.07 26.88
CA LYS A 34 -9.45 13.26 26.09
C LYS A 34 -9.53 12.19 24.99
N TYR A 35 -10.62 12.18 24.25
CA TYR A 35 -10.73 11.37 23.04
C TYR A 35 -9.88 11.99 21.93
N ASP A 36 -9.23 11.13 21.14
CA ASP A 36 -8.40 11.54 20.01
C ASP A 36 -9.24 12.20 18.91
N ASP A 37 -8.83 13.39 18.46
CA ASP A 37 -9.52 14.13 17.40
C ASP A 37 -9.13 13.60 16.01
N LYS A 38 -10.11 13.37 15.13
CA LYS A 38 -9.85 12.96 13.73
C LYS A 38 -9.21 14.11 12.96
N MET A 39 -8.02 13.88 12.40
CA MET A 39 -7.22 14.83 11.61
C MET A 39 -7.26 14.55 10.10
N GLY A 40 -8.32 13.89 9.63
CA GLY A 40 -8.56 13.59 8.23
C GLY A 40 -8.21 12.17 7.82
N GLN A 41 -8.48 11.87 6.55
CA GLN A 41 -8.34 10.52 5.99
C GLN A 41 -7.90 10.53 4.53
N ALA A 42 -7.23 9.46 4.10
CA ALA A 42 -6.90 9.24 2.70
C ALA A 42 -6.98 7.75 2.37
N PHE A 43 -7.04 7.43 1.08
CA PHE A 43 -6.96 6.06 0.62
C PHE A 43 -6.02 5.91 -0.57
N LEU A 44 -5.53 4.68 -0.80
CA LEU A 44 -4.72 4.32 -1.95
C LEU A 44 -5.23 3.03 -2.59
N ASP A 45 -5.52 3.05 -3.88
CA ASP A 45 -5.89 1.85 -4.65
C ASP A 45 -4.68 0.93 -4.85
N LEU A 46 -4.84 -0.33 -4.43
CA LEU A 46 -3.84 -1.39 -4.54
C LEU A 46 -3.96 -2.22 -5.82
N GLN A 47 -5.00 -2.03 -6.63
CA GLN A 47 -5.11 -2.70 -7.94
C GLN A 47 -3.90 -2.47 -8.85
N PRO A 48 -3.34 -1.25 -8.96
CA PRO A 48 -2.12 -1.01 -9.73
C PRO A 48 -0.95 -1.88 -9.27
N VAL A 49 -0.78 -2.08 -7.96
CA VAL A 49 0.28 -2.93 -7.38
C VAL A 49 0.02 -4.40 -7.72
N ALA A 50 -1.21 -4.87 -7.51
CA ALA A 50 -1.57 -6.26 -7.81
C ALA A 50 -1.42 -6.58 -9.32
N ALA A 51 -1.83 -5.67 -10.20
CA ALA A 51 -1.69 -5.81 -11.64
C ALA A 51 -0.20 -5.80 -12.06
N ALA A 52 0.61 -4.91 -11.50
CA ALA A 52 2.05 -4.86 -11.73
C ALA A 52 2.75 -6.15 -11.27
N THR A 53 2.37 -6.73 -10.12
CA THR A 53 2.92 -8.03 -9.68
C THR A 53 2.58 -9.16 -10.65
N LYS A 54 1.34 -9.21 -11.16
CA LYS A 54 0.96 -10.18 -12.20
C LYS A 54 1.78 -9.99 -13.47
N LEU A 55 1.97 -8.76 -13.91
CA LEU A 55 2.79 -8.41 -15.07
C LEU A 55 4.25 -8.82 -14.88
N ARG A 56 4.84 -8.50 -13.72
CA ARG A 56 6.20 -8.89 -13.33
C ARG A 56 6.41 -10.40 -13.46
N ARG A 57 5.45 -11.20 -12.99
CA ARG A 57 5.48 -12.67 -13.09
C ARG A 57 5.35 -13.15 -14.55
N ALA A 58 4.43 -12.58 -15.31
CA ALA A 58 4.22 -12.92 -16.71
C ALA A 58 5.47 -12.65 -17.58
N LEU A 59 6.13 -11.53 -17.32
CA LEU A 59 7.38 -11.13 -17.99
C LEU A 59 8.63 -11.82 -17.43
N ARG A 60 8.50 -12.57 -16.32
CA ARG A 60 9.62 -13.22 -15.61
C ARG A 60 10.76 -12.22 -15.32
N LEU A 61 10.42 -11.01 -14.90
CA LEU A 61 11.44 -10.02 -14.55
C LEU A 61 12.17 -10.51 -13.30
N THR A 62 13.49 -10.73 -13.43
CA THR A 62 14.37 -11.21 -12.37
C THR A 62 15.49 -10.24 -12.04
N ALA A 63 15.72 -9.23 -12.87
CA ALA A 63 16.79 -8.26 -12.72
C ALA A 63 16.41 -6.92 -13.36
N GLY A 64 17.14 -5.87 -12.98
CA GLY A 64 16.93 -4.51 -13.48
C GLY A 64 15.84 -3.75 -12.73
N GLU A 65 15.81 -2.45 -12.96
CA GLU A 65 14.78 -1.54 -12.44
C GLU A 65 13.83 -1.14 -13.56
N THR A 66 12.52 -1.17 -13.29
CA THR A 66 11.51 -0.81 -14.29
C THR A 66 10.26 -0.23 -13.64
N ASN A 67 9.73 0.84 -14.22
CA ASN A 67 8.40 1.33 -13.89
C ASN A 67 7.35 0.44 -14.57
N LEU A 68 6.61 -0.34 -13.79
CA LEU A 68 5.59 -1.27 -14.28
C LEU A 68 4.26 -0.58 -14.54
N ARG A 69 3.92 0.42 -13.73
CA ARG A 69 2.65 1.15 -13.86
C ARG A 69 2.81 2.59 -13.38
N LYS A 70 2.14 3.52 -14.06
CA LYS A 70 1.92 4.89 -13.61
C LYS A 70 0.49 5.03 -13.12
N VAL A 71 0.30 5.75 -12.02
CA VAL A 71 -1.01 6.15 -11.49
C VAL A 71 -1.01 7.67 -11.39
N ASN A 72 -1.96 8.30 -12.07
CA ASN A 72 -2.08 9.76 -12.13
C ASN A 72 -3.07 10.25 -11.05
N PRO A 73 -2.88 11.46 -10.51
CA PRO A 73 -3.90 12.14 -9.73
C PRO A 73 -5.18 12.31 -10.54
N ASP A 74 -6.32 12.09 -9.90
CA ASP A 74 -7.64 12.37 -10.46
C ASP A 74 -8.59 12.89 -9.37
N ALA A 75 -9.84 13.18 -9.76
CA ALA A 75 -10.83 13.73 -8.85
C ALA A 75 -11.33 12.71 -7.80
N ASP A 76 -11.17 11.41 -8.09
CA ASP A 76 -11.74 10.33 -7.30
C ASP A 76 -10.71 9.77 -6.31
N ASN A 77 -9.41 9.88 -6.59
CA ASN A 77 -8.31 9.37 -5.76
C ASN A 77 -7.68 10.44 -4.83
N CYS A 78 -6.78 10.01 -3.94
CA CYS A 78 -6.11 10.91 -2.98
C CYS A 78 -4.71 11.34 -3.42
N LEU A 79 -4.24 11.00 -4.62
CA LEU A 79 -2.87 11.30 -5.05
C LEU A 79 -2.65 12.81 -5.25
N LEU A 80 -1.54 13.32 -4.73
CA LEU A 80 -1.08 14.69 -4.95
C LEU A 80 -0.20 14.84 -6.19
N SER A 81 0.40 13.74 -6.64
CA SER A 81 1.29 13.70 -7.79
C SER A 81 1.26 12.32 -8.43
N ASP A 82 1.81 12.24 -9.65
CA ASP A 82 2.05 10.96 -10.32
C ASP A 82 2.81 10.01 -9.38
N SER A 83 2.30 8.79 -9.28
CA SER A 83 2.90 7.71 -8.52
C SER A 83 3.23 6.55 -9.46
N PHE A 84 4.29 5.81 -9.14
CA PHE A 84 4.76 4.72 -9.99
C PHE A 84 4.84 3.44 -9.19
N VAL A 85 4.28 2.37 -9.75
CA VAL A 85 4.60 1.02 -9.30
C VAL A 85 5.90 0.61 -9.98
N THR A 86 6.93 0.39 -9.18
CA THR A 86 8.27 0.05 -9.63
C THR A 86 8.58 -1.41 -9.30
N TYR A 87 9.40 -2.02 -10.15
CA TYR A 87 10.12 -3.22 -9.82
C TYR A 87 11.60 -2.87 -9.69
N ALA A 88 12.17 -3.11 -8.52
CA ALA A 88 13.58 -2.88 -8.24
C ALA A 88 14.06 -3.87 -7.18
N ASN A 89 15.29 -4.38 -7.32
CA ASN A 89 15.90 -5.28 -6.35
C ASN A 89 15.05 -6.52 -5.98
N GLY A 90 14.28 -7.04 -6.93
CA GLY A 90 13.40 -8.19 -6.67
C GLY A 90 12.04 -7.83 -6.07
N GLU A 91 11.79 -6.57 -5.72
CA GLU A 91 10.59 -6.10 -5.04
C GLU A 91 9.68 -5.31 -5.98
N VAL A 92 8.36 -5.45 -5.81
CA VAL A 92 7.37 -4.56 -6.42
C VAL A 92 6.90 -3.58 -5.36
N ALA A 93 7.01 -2.28 -5.61
CA ALA A 93 6.63 -1.24 -4.67
C ALA A 93 5.92 -0.06 -5.35
N ILE A 94 5.15 0.69 -4.58
CA ILE A 94 4.63 2.02 -4.98
C ILE A 94 4.93 3.02 -3.88
N ASP A 95 5.48 4.17 -4.28
CA ASP A 95 5.58 5.35 -3.44
C ASP A 95 4.45 6.32 -3.82
N ALA A 96 3.67 6.73 -2.83
CA ALA A 96 2.50 7.59 -3.02
C ALA A 96 2.51 8.76 -2.04
N ARG A 97 2.19 9.94 -2.56
CA ARG A 97 1.91 11.15 -1.77
C ARG A 97 0.42 11.42 -1.81
N LEU A 98 -0.23 11.36 -0.66
CA LEU A 98 -1.68 11.43 -0.51
C LEU A 98 -2.10 12.74 0.14
N ARG A 99 -3.17 13.35 -0.35
CA ARG A 99 -3.85 14.47 0.32
C ARG A 99 -4.86 13.92 1.33
N LEU A 100 -4.80 14.40 2.57
CA LEU A 100 -5.86 14.13 3.54
C LEU A 100 -7.14 14.87 3.13
N ARG A 101 -8.26 14.16 3.21
CA ARG A 101 -9.63 14.66 3.03
C ARG A 101 -10.25 14.92 4.41
N GLU A 102 -11.35 15.68 4.43
CA GLU A 102 -12.09 16.06 5.65
C GLU A 102 -11.28 16.89 6.65
N VAL A 103 -10.21 17.53 6.19
CA VAL A 103 -9.36 18.43 6.98
C VAL A 103 -8.92 19.60 6.10
N GLU A 104 -8.61 20.75 6.71
CA GLU A 104 -8.19 21.95 5.97
C GLU A 104 -6.86 21.74 5.23
N SER A 105 -5.94 21.01 5.84
CA SER A 105 -4.63 20.71 5.29
C SER A 105 -4.07 19.40 5.87
N GLY A 106 -3.18 18.76 5.12
CA GLY A 106 -2.51 17.54 5.57
C GLY A 106 -2.18 16.61 4.42
N GLU A 107 -1.05 15.94 4.53
CA GLU A 107 -0.53 15.04 3.52
C GLU A 107 0.10 13.81 4.17
N LEU A 108 0.03 12.67 3.50
CA LEU A 108 0.65 11.42 3.91
C LEU A 108 1.59 10.92 2.82
N PHE A 109 2.79 10.52 3.19
CA PHE A 109 3.73 9.82 2.31
C PHE A 109 3.73 8.35 2.69
N VAL A 110 3.38 7.47 1.74
CA VAL A 110 3.25 6.03 1.98
C VAL A 110 4.05 5.28 0.93
N THR A 111 4.78 4.26 1.37
CA THR A 111 5.39 3.25 0.51
C THR A 111 4.72 1.92 0.76
N ILE A 112 4.18 1.29 -0.29
CA ILE A 112 3.61 -0.05 -0.21
C ILE A 112 4.49 -1.01 -0.97
N LYS A 113 4.92 -2.08 -0.30
CA LYS A 113 5.71 -3.16 -0.90
C LYS A 113 4.88 -4.43 -1.00
N TRP A 114 4.96 -5.09 -2.14
CA TRP A 114 4.38 -6.41 -2.33
C TRP A 114 5.32 -7.48 -1.77
N ILE A 115 4.83 -8.25 -0.80
CA ILE A 115 5.57 -9.40 -0.26
C ILE A 115 4.94 -10.68 -0.84
N GLU A 116 5.77 -11.52 -1.46
CA GLU A 116 5.31 -12.85 -1.85
C GLU A 116 5.18 -13.72 -0.60
N PRO A 117 4.08 -14.49 -0.45
CA PRO A 117 3.97 -15.41 0.66
C PRO A 117 5.09 -16.46 0.56
N ASP A 118 5.83 -16.65 1.65
CA ASP A 118 6.87 -17.69 1.72
C ASP A 118 6.24 -19.03 1.31
N SER A 119 6.73 -19.62 0.22
CA SER A 119 6.44 -21.02 -0.08
C SER A 119 7.11 -21.86 1.00
N ALA A 120 6.34 -22.25 2.03
CA ALA A 120 6.81 -23.09 3.11
C ALA A 120 7.61 -24.29 2.57
N ASN A 121 8.82 -24.46 3.12
CA ASN A 121 9.73 -25.56 2.89
C ASN A 121 8.99 -26.91 2.82
N THR A 122 8.77 -27.44 1.62
CA THR A 122 8.49 -28.87 1.43
C THR A 122 9.80 -29.60 1.22
N GLY A 123 10.71 -29.47 2.17
CA GLY A 123 11.83 -30.38 2.35
C GLY A 123 11.31 -31.63 3.04
N LYS A 124 10.73 -32.57 2.28
CA LYS A 124 10.70 -33.97 2.74
C LYS A 124 12.14 -34.47 2.68
N GLN A 125 12.82 -34.41 3.82
CA GLN A 125 13.96 -35.25 4.11
C GLN A 125 13.46 -36.70 4.02
N ALA A 126 13.68 -37.35 2.88
CA ALA A 126 13.56 -38.79 2.75
C ALA A 126 14.89 -39.37 3.21
N ASP A 127 14.99 -39.71 4.49
CA ASP A 127 16.08 -40.55 4.96
C ASP A 127 15.80 -42.00 4.51
N HIS A 128 16.76 -42.57 3.78
CA HIS A 128 16.97 -43.99 3.58
C HIS A 128 18.24 -44.38 4.36
#